data_AF-A0A2X1MRK3-F1
#
_entry.id   AF-A0A2X1MRK3-F1
#
_cell.length_a   1.000
_cell.length_b   1.000
_cell.length_c   1.000
_cell.angle_alpha   90.00
_cell.angle_beta   90.00
_cell.angle_gamma   90.00
#
_symmetry.space_group_name_H-M   'P 1'
#
loop_
_entity.id
_entity.type
_entity.pdbx_description
1 polymer ?
#
loop_
_entity_poly.entity_id
_entity_poly.type
_entity_poly.pdbx_seq_one_letter_code
_entity_poly.pdbx_strand_id
1 'polypeptide(L)'
;MNNEQRGVALLIVLMLLALMAALAADMTLSFHSQLQRTRQVNHHLQRQYDIELAEKLALASLTQDVKDNDRQTTLQQYWAQPQQLQLENGNTVKWQLRDAQHCFNLNALAKISDDPLASPDFPTQVFSALLINAGIDRGNTDEIVQSIADYIDADDSPRFHGAEDNFYQSQTPPRHSEPPRESWRLNFLRKR
;
A
#
# COMPACT_ATOMS: atom_id res chain seq x y z
N MET A 1 28.22 43.36 59.96
CA MET A 1 28.32 41.95 59.51
C MET A 1 27.02 41.43 58.86
N ASN A 2 26.21 42.26 58.17
CA ASN A 2 24.89 41.84 57.64
C ASN A 2 24.71 41.96 56.11
N ASN A 3 25.75 42.32 55.34
CA ASN A 3 25.63 42.47 53.88
C ASN A 3 26.01 41.22 53.09
N GLU A 4 26.85 40.33 53.62
CA GLU A 4 27.23 39.10 52.89
C GLU A 4 26.10 38.05 52.85
N GLN A 5 25.29 37.96 53.90
CA GLN A 5 24.15 37.03 53.92
C GLN A 5 22.97 37.47 53.03
N ARG A 6 22.86 38.77 52.72
CA ARG A 6 21.82 39.29 51.82
C ARG A 6 22.05 38.91 50.36
N GLY A 7 23.31 38.82 49.92
CA GLY A 7 23.65 38.39 48.56
C GLY A 7 23.32 36.91 48.32
N VAL A 8 23.67 36.05 49.27
CA VAL A 8 23.41 34.60 49.19
C VAL A 8 21.92 34.28 49.24
N ALA A 9 21.14 34.96 50.09
CA ALA A 9 19.69 34.77 50.15
C ALA A 9 19.00 35.13 48.81
N LEU A 10 19.45 36.19 48.14
CA LEU A 10 18.92 36.59 46.84
C LEU A 10 19.21 35.54 45.76
N LEU A 11 20.43 34.98 45.74
CA LEU A 11 20.82 33.94 44.78
C LEU A 11 19.98 32.67 44.94
N ILE A 12 19.66 32.26 46.18
CA ILE A 12 18.81 31.10 46.44
C ILE A 12 17.39 31.34 45.92
N VAL A 13 16.82 32.53 46.16
CA VAL A 13 15.47 32.86 45.65
C VAL A 13 15.45 32.88 44.12
N LEU A 14 16.45 33.49 43.48
CA LEU A 14 16.56 33.50 42.02
C LEU A 14 16.74 32.09 41.44
N MET A 15 17.52 31.24 42.11
CA MET A 15 17.69 29.85 41.71
C MET A 15 16.38 29.05 41.83
N LEU A 16 15.63 29.24 42.93
CA LEU A 16 14.32 28.61 43.11
C LEU A 16 13.30 29.11 42.06
N LEU A 17 13.29 30.41 41.77
CA LEU A 17 12.44 30.99 40.72
C LEU A 17 12.80 30.45 39.33
N ALA A 18 14.09 30.36 39.02
CA ALA A 18 14.57 29.80 37.76
C ALA A 18 14.16 28.33 37.61
N LEU A 19 14.26 27.54 38.69
CA LEU A 19 13.84 26.13 38.69
C LEU A 19 12.32 25.99 38.48
N MET A 20 11.52 26.81 39.18
CA MET A 20 10.06 26.82 39.00
C MET A 20 9.68 27.22 37.57
N ALA A 21 10.34 28.23 37.00
CA ALA A 21 10.11 28.67 35.63
C ALA A 21 10.48 27.57 34.61
N ALA A 22 11.61 26.88 34.80
CA ALA A 22 12.03 25.79 33.93
C ALA A 22 11.03 24.62 33.94
N LEU A 23 10.54 24.23 35.12
CA LEU A 23 9.56 23.15 35.26
C LEU A 23 8.20 23.52 34.63
N ALA A 24 7.75 24.76 34.85
CA ALA A 24 6.54 25.27 34.21
C ALA A 24 6.67 25.31 32.67
N ALA A 25 7.85 25.67 32.16
CA ALA A 25 8.12 25.67 30.71
C ALA A 25 8.07 24.25 30.12
N ASP A 26 8.70 23.27 30.77
CA ASP A 26 8.70 21.88 30.31
C ASP A 26 7.30 21.26 30.27
N MET A 27 6.50 21.51 31.32
CA MET A 27 5.09 21.12 31.34
C MET A 27 4.30 21.75 30.19
N THR A 28 4.53 23.05 29.93
CA THR A 28 3.85 23.77 28.85
C THR A 28 4.21 23.20 27.47
N LEU A 29 5.49 22.91 27.23
CA LEU A 29 5.96 22.30 25.99
C LEU A 29 5.39 20.89 25.79
N SER A 30 5.39 20.09 26.84
CA SER A 30 4.80 18.74 26.86
C SER A 30 3.31 18.78 26.54
N PHE A 31 2.56 19.70 27.16
CA PHE A 31 1.14 19.88 26.90
C PHE A 31 0.85 20.28 25.44
N HIS A 32 1.60 21.25 24.91
CA HIS A 32 1.46 21.66 23.50
C HIS A 32 1.78 20.50 22.55
N SER A 33 2.83 19.73 22.83
CA SER A 33 3.20 18.54 22.04
C SER A 33 2.07 17.50 22.04
N GLN A 34 1.47 17.22 23.22
CA GLN A 34 0.33 16.31 23.33
C GLN A 34 -0.88 16.82 22.55
N LEU A 35 -1.22 18.10 22.65
CA LEU A 35 -2.33 18.68 21.89
C LEU A 35 -2.13 18.56 20.38
N GLN A 36 -0.92 18.80 19.88
CA GLN A 36 -0.62 18.64 18.45
C GLN A 36 -0.76 17.19 18.02
N ARG A 37 -0.25 16.23 18.81
CA ARG A 37 -0.44 14.80 18.53
C ARG A 37 -1.92 14.42 18.47
N THR A 38 -2.72 14.85 19.45
CA THR A 38 -4.17 14.60 19.46
C THR A 38 -4.87 15.17 18.23
N ARG A 39 -4.51 16.40 17.81
CA ARG A 39 -5.04 16.99 16.57
C ARG A 39 -4.68 16.16 15.33
N GLN A 40 -3.43 15.70 15.22
CA GLN A 40 -3.00 14.87 14.09
C GLN A 40 -3.75 13.54 14.05
N VAL A 41 -3.96 12.89 15.21
CA VAL A 41 -4.74 11.66 15.32
C VAL A 41 -6.19 11.91 14.89
N ASN A 42 -6.82 12.97 15.37
CA ASN A 42 -8.19 13.31 14.98
C ASN A 42 -8.31 13.61 13.49
N HIS A 43 -7.37 14.36 12.90
CA HIS A 43 -7.34 14.61 11.45
C HIS A 43 -7.06 13.35 10.63
N HIS A 44 -6.30 12.40 11.16
CA HIS A 44 -6.09 11.11 10.51
C HIS A 44 -7.38 10.28 10.50
N LEU A 45 -8.06 10.17 11.65
CA LEU A 45 -9.34 9.48 11.76
C LEU A 45 -10.39 10.10 10.85
N GLN A 46 -10.49 11.43 10.81
CA GLN A 46 -11.41 12.12 9.92
C GLN A 46 -11.14 11.77 8.45
N ARG A 47 -9.87 11.74 8.01
CA ARG A 47 -9.53 11.32 6.64
C ARG A 47 -9.87 9.85 6.36
N GLN A 48 -9.73 8.97 7.35
CA GLN A 48 -10.15 7.57 7.18
C GLN A 48 -11.67 7.46 6.97
N TYR A 49 -12.47 8.17 7.76
CA TYR A 49 -13.92 8.22 7.57
C TYR A 49 -14.32 8.84 6.22
N ASP A 50 -13.62 9.90 5.80
CA ASP A 50 -13.83 10.53 4.49
C ASP A 50 -13.57 9.54 3.33
N ILE A 51 -12.54 8.67 3.45
CA ILE A 51 -12.24 7.61 2.48
C ILE A 51 -13.29 6.49 2.53
N GLU A 52 -13.68 6.03 3.72
CA GLU A 52 -14.70 5.00 3.89
C GLU A 52 -16.06 5.44 3.31
N LEU A 53 -16.40 6.72 3.48
CA LEU A 53 -17.57 7.32 2.85
C LEU A 53 -17.50 7.22 1.32
N ALA A 54 -16.38 7.59 0.71
CA ALA A 54 -16.20 7.48 -0.74
C ALA A 54 -16.27 6.03 -1.23
N GLU A 55 -15.73 5.07 -0.49
CA GLU A 55 -15.86 3.65 -0.79
C GLU A 55 -17.32 3.19 -0.77
N LYS A 56 -18.08 3.57 0.27
CA LYS A 56 -19.52 3.25 0.36
C LYS A 56 -20.33 3.86 -0.78
N LEU A 57 -20.02 5.10 -1.17
CA LEU A 57 -20.66 5.76 -2.31
C LEU A 57 -20.30 5.08 -3.64
N ALA A 58 -19.05 4.68 -3.81
CA ALA A 58 -18.58 3.92 -4.96
C ALA A 58 -19.31 2.57 -5.07
N LEU A 59 -19.43 1.83 -3.97
CA LEU A 59 -20.17 0.55 -3.91
C LEU A 59 -21.67 0.73 -4.19
N ALA A 60 -22.28 1.78 -3.66
CA ALA A 60 -23.68 2.10 -3.94
C ALA A 60 -23.89 2.41 -5.43
N SER A 61 -22.98 3.17 -6.05
CA SER A 61 -23.00 3.45 -7.48
C SER A 61 -22.88 2.20 -8.33
N LEU A 62 -21.97 1.27 -7.97
CA LEU A 62 -21.85 -0.02 -8.67
C LEU A 62 -23.10 -0.88 -8.51
N THR A 63 -23.65 -0.94 -7.30
CA THR A 63 -24.87 -1.71 -7.01
C THR A 63 -26.06 -1.20 -7.83
N GLN A 64 -26.14 0.11 -8.04
CA GLN A 64 -27.15 0.71 -8.89
C GLN A 64 -26.89 0.41 -10.37
N ASP A 65 -25.66 0.53 -10.84
CA ASP A 65 -25.31 0.24 -12.24
C ASP A 65 -25.61 -1.22 -12.63
N VAL A 66 -25.33 -2.19 -11.76
CA VAL A 66 -25.66 -3.60 -11.99
C VAL A 66 -27.17 -3.82 -12.18
N LYS A 67 -28.01 -3.03 -11.50
CA LYS A 67 -29.48 -3.11 -11.67
C LYS A 67 -29.93 -2.49 -12.98
N ASP A 68 -29.29 -1.39 -13.38
CA ASP A 68 -29.65 -0.63 -14.57
C ASP A 68 -29.09 -1.27 -15.86
N ASN A 69 -27.96 -1.98 -15.76
CA ASN A 69 -27.21 -2.60 -16.86
C ASN A 69 -26.80 -4.05 -16.55
N ASP A 70 -27.69 -5.02 -16.81
CA ASP A 70 -27.47 -6.44 -16.46
C ASP A 70 -26.41 -7.17 -17.33
N ARG A 71 -26.03 -6.64 -18.49
CA ARG A 71 -25.31 -7.44 -19.51
C ARG A 71 -23.97 -6.89 -20.00
N GLN A 72 -23.67 -5.63 -19.75
CA GLN A 72 -22.45 -5.01 -20.28
C GLN A 72 -21.85 -4.02 -19.30
N THR A 73 -20.54 -4.15 -19.11
CA THR A 73 -19.71 -3.24 -18.34
C THR A 73 -18.84 -2.46 -19.33
N THR A 74 -18.92 -1.13 -19.33
CA THR A 74 -18.17 -0.26 -20.24
C THR A 74 -17.59 0.93 -19.49
N LEU A 75 -16.42 1.41 -19.95
CA LEU A 75 -15.75 2.58 -19.36
C LEU A 75 -16.52 3.90 -19.54
N GLN A 76 -17.60 3.91 -20.32
CA GLN A 76 -18.48 5.07 -20.50
C GLN A 76 -19.56 5.18 -19.41
N GLN A 77 -19.74 4.14 -18.59
CA GLN A 77 -20.71 4.15 -17.49
C GLN A 77 -20.29 5.09 -16.36
N TYR A 78 -21.28 5.53 -15.58
CA TYR A 78 -21.10 6.49 -14.49
C TYR A 78 -20.07 6.02 -13.45
N TRP A 79 -20.05 4.74 -13.10
CA TRP A 79 -19.11 4.18 -12.12
C TRP A 79 -17.63 4.32 -12.56
N ALA A 80 -17.34 4.30 -13.86
CA ALA A 80 -15.98 4.35 -14.40
C ALA A 80 -15.43 5.79 -14.51
N GLN A 81 -16.30 6.80 -14.43
CA GLN A 81 -15.92 8.20 -14.52
C GLN A 81 -15.38 8.71 -13.17
N PRO A 82 -14.40 9.64 -13.17
CA PRO A 82 -13.95 10.29 -11.94
C PRO A 82 -15.09 10.99 -11.19
N GLN A 83 -15.22 10.69 -9.91
CA GLN A 83 -16.23 11.25 -9.02
C GLN A 83 -15.58 12.13 -7.95
N GLN A 84 -16.34 13.10 -7.46
CA GLN A 84 -15.90 13.95 -6.34
C GLN A 84 -17.07 14.42 -5.49
N LEU A 85 -16.80 14.61 -4.20
CA LEU A 85 -17.74 15.16 -3.23
C LEU A 85 -17.01 16.19 -2.36
N GLN A 86 -17.60 17.38 -2.23
CA GLN A 86 -17.18 18.35 -1.23
C GLN A 86 -17.95 18.09 0.06
N LEU A 87 -17.23 17.92 1.15
CA LEU A 87 -17.76 17.64 2.48
C LEU A 87 -18.02 18.96 3.23
N GLU A 88 -18.87 18.90 4.24
CA GLU A 88 -19.25 20.07 5.07
C GLU A 88 -18.05 20.69 5.81
N ASN A 89 -17.04 19.88 6.13
CA ASN A 89 -15.79 20.33 6.75
C ASN A 89 -14.85 21.09 5.78
N GLY A 90 -15.26 21.27 4.51
CA GLY A 90 -14.46 21.91 3.46
C GLY A 90 -13.48 20.98 2.73
N ASN A 91 -13.36 19.72 3.15
CA ASN A 91 -12.55 18.73 2.45
C ASN A 91 -13.21 18.31 1.14
N THR A 92 -12.41 17.91 0.16
CA THR A 92 -12.92 17.29 -1.07
C THR A 92 -12.38 15.87 -1.17
N VAL A 93 -13.29 14.90 -1.31
CA VAL A 93 -12.94 13.51 -1.58
C VAL A 93 -13.16 13.22 -3.06
N LYS A 94 -12.21 12.53 -3.67
CA LYS A 94 -12.25 12.14 -5.08
C LYS A 94 -12.01 10.66 -5.19
N TRP A 95 -12.76 9.98 -6.05
CA TRP A 95 -12.60 8.55 -6.30
C TRP A 95 -12.82 8.24 -7.78
N GLN A 96 -12.18 7.16 -8.24
CA GLN A 96 -12.39 6.62 -9.57
C GLN A 96 -12.27 5.10 -9.47
N LEU A 97 -13.27 4.39 -9.97
CA LEU A 97 -13.23 2.95 -10.03
C LEU A 97 -12.52 2.49 -11.30
N ARG A 98 -11.89 1.33 -11.23
CA ARG A 98 -11.27 0.66 -12.38
C ARG A 98 -11.66 -0.80 -12.36
N ASP A 99 -11.94 -1.34 -13.54
CA ASP A 99 -12.20 -2.76 -13.69
C ASP A 99 -10.88 -3.55 -13.55
N ALA A 100 -10.84 -4.47 -12.58
CA ALA A 100 -9.70 -5.35 -12.38
C ALA A 100 -9.59 -6.43 -13.46
N GLN A 101 -10.67 -6.72 -14.19
CA GLN A 101 -10.71 -7.71 -15.27
C GLN A 101 -10.13 -7.20 -16.60
N HIS A 102 -9.85 -5.89 -16.72
CA HIS A 102 -9.16 -5.32 -17.88
C HIS A 102 -7.65 -5.60 -17.92
N CYS A 103 -7.10 -6.23 -16.89
CA CYS A 103 -5.70 -6.65 -16.84
C CYS A 103 -5.61 -8.18 -16.96
N PHE A 104 -4.49 -8.69 -17.50
CA PHE A 104 -4.22 -10.12 -17.47
C PHE A 104 -4.11 -10.60 -16.01
N ASN A 105 -4.89 -11.63 -15.65
CA ASN A 105 -4.87 -12.20 -14.32
C ASN A 105 -3.64 -13.11 -14.15
N LEU A 106 -2.61 -12.62 -13.46
CA LEU A 106 -1.38 -13.37 -13.20
C LEU A 106 -1.63 -14.67 -12.41
N ASN A 107 -2.70 -14.73 -11.62
CA ASN A 107 -3.06 -15.95 -10.88
C ASN A 107 -3.46 -17.10 -11.80
N ALA A 108 -3.70 -16.84 -13.09
CA ALA A 108 -3.89 -17.88 -14.09
C ALA A 108 -2.61 -18.71 -14.34
N LEU A 109 -1.44 -18.21 -13.95
CA LEU A 109 -0.16 -18.91 -14.07
C LEU A 109 0.11 -19.93 -12.95
N ALA A 110 -0.68 -19.92 -11.87
CA ALA A 110 -0.46 -20.77 -10.70
C ALA A 110 -0.59 -22.29 -10.95
N LYS A 111 -1.20 -22.69 -12.07
CA LYS A 111 -1.53 -24.09 -12.39
C LYS A 111 -1.02 -24.52 -13.75
N ILE A 112 0.04 -23.87 -14.22
CA ILE A 112 0.63 -24.22 -15.51
C ILE A 112 1.47 -25.49 -15.38
N SER A 113 1.55 -26.26 -16.46
CA SER A 113 2.35 -27.46 -16.55
C SER A 113 3.84 -27.13 -16.48
N ASP A 114 4.57 -27.85 -15.62
CA ASP A 114 6.04 -27.82 -15.55
C ASP A 114 6.68 -28.92 -16.43
N ASP A 115 5.90 -29.63 -17.25
CA ASP A 115 6.47 -30.62 -18.17
C ASP A 115 7.12 -29.89 -19.37
N PRO A 116 8.46 -29.99 -19.57
CA PRO A 116 9.14 -29.32 -20.68
C PRO A 116 8.72 -29.83 -22.07
N LEU A 117 8.07 -31.00 -22.12
CA LEU A 117 7.56 -31.62 -23.35
C LEU A 117 6.08 -31.32 -23.57
N ALA A 118 5.38 -30.75 -22.60
CA ALA A 118 3.99 -30.33 -22.76
C ALA A 118 3.89 -29.09 -23.64
N SER A 119 2.77 -28.98 -24.35
CA SER A 119 2.44 -27.72 -25.02
C SER A 119 2.15 -26.65 -23.97
N PRO A 120 2.62 -25.40 -24.14
CA PRO A 120 2.40 -24.35 -23.15
C PRO A 120 0.92 -24.11 -22.93
N ASP A 121 0.51 -23.92 -21.67
CA ASP A 121 -0.88 -23.64 -21.35
C ASP A 121 -1.34 -22.30 -21.94
N PHE A 122 -2.65 -22.18 -22.16
CA PHE A 122 -3.24 -20.96 -22.72
C PHE A 122 -2.85 -19.66 -21.97
N PRO A 123 -2.89 -19.61 -20.62
CA PRO A 123 -2.44 -18.42 -19.88
C PRO A 123 -0.98 -18.06 -20.15
N THR A 124 -0.10 -19.06 -20.24
CA THR A 124 1.31 -18.89 -20.57
C THR A 124 1.49 -18.30 -21.95
N GLN A 125 0.77 -18.81 -22.96
CA GLN A 125 0.85 -18.30 -24.33
C GLN A 125 0.41 -16.83 -24.41
N VAL A 126 -0.69 -16.47 -23.74
CA VAL A 126 -1.21 -15.10 -23.72
C VAL A 126 -0.24 -14.16 -23.00
N PHE A 127 0.25 -14.54 -21.83
CA PHE A 127 1.15 -13.68 -21.06
C PHE A 127 2.51 -13.49 -21.76
N SER A 128 3.08 -14.55 -22.33
CA SER A 128 4.28 -14.45 -23.15
C SER A 128 4.09 -13.53 -24.35
N ALA A 129 2.95 -13.59 -25.04
CA ALA A 129 2.63 -12.67 -26.12
C ALA A 129 2.52 -11.21 -25.64
N LEU A 130 1.96 -10.98 -24.45
CA LEU A 130 1.89 -9.65 -23.84
C LEU A 130 3.29 -9.10 -23.51
N LEU A 131 4.18 -9.91 -22.93
CA LEU A 131 5.55 -9.53 -22.61
C LEU A 131 6.36 -9.20 -23.88
N ILE A 132 6.24 -10.03 -24.91
CA ILE A 132 6.89 -9.81 -26.21
C ILE A 132 6.38 -8.51 -26.85
N ASN A 133 5.07 -8.27 -26.83
CA ASN A 133 4.48 -7.03 -27.35
C ASN A 133 4.87 -5.80 -26.51
N ALA A 134 5.21 -5.98 -25.24
CA ALA A 134 5.77 -4.95 -24.37
C ALA A 134 7.27 -4.68 -24.62
N GLY A 135 7.91 -5.44 -25.53
CA GLY A 135 9.30 -5.24 -25.93
C GLY A 135 10.32 -6.11 -25.19
N ILE A 136 9.87 -7.13 -24.46
CA ILE A 136 10.75 -8.09 -23.77
C ILE A 136 11.18 -9.17 -24.78
N ASP A 137 12.46 -9.51 -24.79
CA ASP A 137 12.96 -10.58 -25.66
C ASP A 137 12.47 -11.97 -25.21
N ARG A 138 12.52 -12.94 -26.12
CA ARG A 138 11.98 -14.29 -25.85
C ARG A 138 12.72 -15.04 -24.75
N GLY A 139 14.03 -14.80 -24.57
CA GLY A 139 14.81 -15.47 -23.53
C GLY A 139 14.36 -15.01 -22.14
N ASN A 140 14.26 -13.70 -21.96
CA ASN A 140 13.76 -13.10 -20.72
C ASN A 140 12.27 -13.39 -20.49
N THR A 141 11.47 -13.54 -21.55
CA THR A 141 10.03 -13.83 -21.43
C THR A 141 9.78 -15.15 -20.71
N ASP A 142 10.48 -16.22 -21.10
CA ASP A 142 10.33 -17.55 -20.48
C ASP A 142 10.73 -17.51 -18.99
N GLU A 143 11.89 -16.92 -18.70
CA GLU A 143 12.39 -16.76 -17.33
C GLU A 143 11.41 -15.99 -16.43
N ILE A 144 10.80 -14.92 -16.95
CA ILE A 144 9.80 -14.12 -16.22
C ILE A 144 8.54 -14.94 -15.95
N VAL A 145 8.02 -15.66 -16.96
CA VAL A 145 6.80 -16.46 -16.81
C VAL A 145 7.00 -17.54 -15.76
N GLN A 146 8.08 -18.31 -15.87
CA GLN A 146 8.37 -19.42 -14.96
C GLN A 146 8.61 -18.93 -13.54
N SER A 147 9.35 -17.83 -13.37
CA SER A 147 9.60 -17.25 -12.04
C SER A 147 8.35 -16.65 -11.40
N ILE A 148 7.38 -16.15 -12.19
CA ILE A 148 6.08 -15.73 -11.68
C ILE A 148 5.21 -16.94 -11.32
N ALA A 149 5.28 -18.02 -12.10
CA ALA A 149 4.55 -19.25 -11.79
C ALA A 149 5.03 -19.83 -10.44
N ASP A 150 6.34 -19.92 -10.23
CA ASP A 150 6.97 -20.38 -8.97
C ASP A 150 6.53 -19.50 -7.81
N TYR A 151 6.62 -18.17 -7.98
CA TYR A 151 6.21 -17.23 -6.94
C TYR A 151 4.74 -17.37 -6.50
N ILE A 152 3.85 -17.86 -7.36
CA ILE A 152 2.40 -17.93 -7.10
C ILE A 152 1.95 -19.33 -6.68
N ASP A 153 2.66 -20.38 -7.07
CA ASP A 153 2.24 -21.73 -6.79
C ASP A 153 2.39 -22.11 -5.31
N ALA A 154 2.09 -23.37 -4.99
CA ALA A 154 1.98 -23.84 -3.61
C ALA A 154 3.20 -24.64 -3.14
N ASP A 155 4.16 -24.93 -4.02
CA ASP A 155 5.33 -25.73 -3.69
C ASP A 155 6.61 -24.87 -3.67
N ASP A 156 7.71 -25.45 -3.20
CA ASP A 156 9.01 -24.75 -3.10
C ASP A 156 10.03 -25.34 -4.11
N SER A 157 9.54 -26.03 -5.15
CA SER A 157 10.39 -26.69 -6.15
C SER A 157 10.54 -25.78 -7.38
N PRO A 158 11.74 -25.25 -7.64
CA PRO A 158 11.92 -24.33 -8.75
C PRO A 158 11.70 -25.04 -10.09
N ARG A 159 10.88 -24.44 -10.94
CA ARG A 159 10.70 -24.87 -12.34
C ARG A 159 11.97 -24.61 -13.15
N PHE A 160 12.00 -25.15 -14.37
CA PHE A 160 13.05 -24.80 -15.32
C PHE A 160 12.97 -23.28 -15.66
N HIS A 161 14.08 -22.55 -15.49
CA HIS A 161 14.13 -21.07 -15.53
C HIS A 161 13.23 -20.34 -14.51
N GLY A 162 12.71 -21.09 -13.54
CA GLY A 162 11.95 -20.59 -12.40
C GLY A 162 12.84 -20.03 -11.30
N ALA A 163 12.22 -19.57 -10.23
CA ALA A 163 12.90 -19.00 -9.07
C ALA A 163 12.05 -19.15 -7.82
N GLU A 164 12.62 -19.82 -6.82
CA GLU A 164 12.01 -20.07 -5.53
C GLU A 164 12.70 -19.31 -4.39
N ASP A 165 12.29 -19.63 -3.17
CA ASP A 165 12.75 -19.05 -1.93
C ASP A 165 14.29 -18.96 -1.83
N ASN A 166 15.00 -19.99 -2.29
CA ASN A 166 16.46 -20.02 -2.34
C ASN A 166 17.07 -18.89 -3.18
N PHE A 167 16.47 -18.56 -4.32
CA PHE A 167 16.89 -17.50 -5.22
C PHE A 167 16.61 -16.14 -4.57
N TYR A 168 15.42 -15.94 -4.01
CA TYR A 168 15.04 -14.66 -3.40
C TYR A 168 15.83 -14.35 -2.11
N GLN A 169 16.20 -15.37 -1.34
CA GLN A 169 17.04 -15.22 -0.15
C GLN A 169 18.49 -14.84 -0.50
N SER A 170 18.96 -15.20 -1.69
CA SER A 170 20.30 -14.81 -2.16
C SER A 170 20.40 -13.35 -2.61
N GLN A 171 19.26 -12.68 -2.83
CA GLN A 171 19.24 -11.28 -3.22
C GLN A 171 19.59 -10.35 -2.07
N THR A 172 19.96 -9.10 -2.40
CA THR A 172 20.20 -8.05 -1.40
C THR A 172 19.15 -6.94 -1.54
N PRO A 173 18.29 -6.69 -0.53
CA PRO A 173 18.13 -7.44 0.71
C PRO A 173 17.49 -8.83 0.48
N PRO A 174 17.72 -9.80 1.38
CA PRO A 174 17.13 -11.13 1.28
C PRO A 174 15.61 -11.06 1.38
N ARG A 175 14.91 -11.91 0.62
CA ARG A 175 13.44 -12.01 0.58
C ARG A 175 13.00 -13.47 0.50
N HIS A 176 11.73 -13.72 0.78
CA HIS A 176 11.07 -15.00 0.54
C HIS A 176 10.14 -14.91 -0.67
N SER A 177 9.94 -16.02 -1.40
CA SER A 177 8.71 -16.27 -2.14
C SER A 177 7.60 -16.40 -1.10
N GLU A 178 6.70 -15.43 -1.05
CA GLU A 178 5.58 -15.45 -0.10
C GLU A 178 4.34 -15.90 -0.89
N PRO A 179 3.86 -17.15 -0.74
CA PRO A 179 2.62 -17.55 -1.37
C PRO A 179 1.49 -16.64 -0.85
N PRO A 180 0.58 -16.17 -1.70
CA PRO A 180 -0.31 -15.07 -1.36
C PRO A 180 -1.35 -15.53 -0.33
N ARG A 181 -1.05 -15.37 0.96
CA ARG A 181 -2.01 -15.72 2.01
C ARG A 181 -3.01 -14.63 2.33
N GLU A 182 -2.77 -13.35 2.00
CA GLU A 182 -3.83 -12.33 2.22
C GLU A 182 -3.66 -10.94 1.57
N SER A 183 -2.67 -10.68 0.69
CA SER A 183 -2.64 -9.38 -0.01
C SER A 183 -2.07 -9.44 -1.43
N TRP A 184 -2.98 -9.42 -2.41
CA TRP A 184 -2.70 -9.35 -3.84
C TRP A 184 -2.18 -7.96 -4.21
N ARG A 185 -0.88 -7.70 -4.04
CA ARG A 185 -0.23 -6.47 -4.52
C ARG A 185 0.68 -6.78 -5.69
N LEU A 186 0.37 -6.22 -6.87
CA LEU A 186 1.21 -6.26 -8.09
C LEU A 186 2.65 -5.74 -7.90
N ASN A 187 2.98 -5.16 -6.74
CA ASN A 187 4.30 -4.65 -6.38
C ASN A 187 5.40 -5.73 -6.36
N PHE A 188 5.08 -7.03 -6.41
CA PHE A 188 6.08 -8.10 -6.52
C PHE A 188 6.76 -8.11 -7.90
N LEU A 189 6.06 -7.72 -8.97
CA LEU A 189 6.61 -7.70 -10.34
C LEU A 189 7.76 -6.71 -10.55
N ARG A 190 7.90 -5.69 -9.68
CA ARG A 190 8.94 -4.66 -9.81
C ARG A 190 10.30 -5.09 -9.26
N LYS A 191 10.45 -6.36 -8.83
CA LYS A 191 11.53 -6.79 -7.92
C LYS A 191 12.51 -7.79 -8.54
N ARG A 192 12.50 -7.97 -9.86
CA ARG A 192 13.60 -8.58 -10.62
C ARG A 192 14.27 -7.52 -11.48
#